data_AF-A0A9D2B1L1-F1
#
_entry.id   AF-A0A9D2B1L1-F1
#
_cell.length_a   1.000
_cell.length_b   1.000
_cell.length_c   1.000
_cell.angle_alpha   90.00
_cell.angle_beta   90.00
_cell.angle_gamma   90.00
#
_symmetry.space_group_name_H-M   'P 1'
#
loop_
_entity.id
_entity.type
_entity.pdbx_description
1 polymer ?
#
loop_
_entity_poly.entity_id
_entity_poly.type
_entity_poly.pdbx_seq_one_letter_code
_entity_poly.pdbx_strand_id
1 'polypeptide(L)'
;MPLQEIIERNIVFLFAVFLGGLGIALVTSANIGTTPISSPNYVISLHTPLTLGAMTCIFNILLIVLQVFLVGKQYAREHALIIFLQVPVTVIFSASIDLAMWSIAQVVPEDIIYIGKLGLLAAGSITLAIGVTLQVCADVAMVSGEAFVKALSMRLHKEFGLIKTCFDSSLVLIAVVLSFVWTGFSSIEGVREGTVVGALSIGPMVRFLLPRLQPRFTRFFTRHRAPTEQAATGAESHEFFPVITITRQYGCGGRKLGKSLAQDLGIKFYDNELIALIAKESGLSPQVVEKSEGRLDSALLYQMVMQDFSVPLEKSLSTNDALFVATSRAVRQVAKTSPCVIVGRGADKILQDNPRCIRVLLYADYEHKLELCRADYGQDKEQATESMRLQDRARAEYYRQYFGKDLMDPQNYQLCLNVGALGEKRCREIIAALYKAQAQALPQSPAKSQSPEQLAVVQPASQAAEKTTDSTIDASNSAPASKEQEESTNVAASSASADAVSPTEHKL
;
A
#
# COMPACT_ATOMS: atom_id res chain seq x y z
N MET A 1 13.67 -8.12 17.08
CA MET A 1 12.56 -7.78 17.99
C MET A 1 12.90 -8.35 19.36
N PRO A 2 12.83 -7.59 20.46
CA PRO A 2 13.11 -8.10 21.80
C PRO A 2 12.18 -9.26 22.17
N LEU A 3 12.69 -10.25 22.91
CA LEU A 3 11.89 -11.41 23.33
C LEU A 3 10.61 -10.99 24.09
N GLN A 4 10.69 -9.94 24.89
CA GLN A 4 9.56 -9.42 25.64
C GLN A 4 8.48 -8.81 24.74
N GLU A 5 8.85 -8.08 23.68
CA GLU A 5 7.89 -7.58 22.67
C GLU A 5 7.20 -8.75 21.95
N ILE A 6 7.94 -9.81 21.61
CA ILE A 6 7.37 -11.02 20.99
C ILE A 6 6.35 -11.68 21.93
N ILE A 7 6.68 -11.83 23.22
CA ILE A 7 5.79 -12.42 24.23
C ILE A 7 4.53 -11.56 24.39
N GLU A 8 4.67 -10.24 24.53
CA GLU A 8 3.52 -9.32 24.68
C GLU A 8 2.58 -9.37 23.47
N ARG A 9 3.11 -9.36 22.25
CA ARG A 9 2.31 -9.50 21.02
C ARG A 9 1.58 -10.85 20.98
N ASN A 10 2.25 -11.94 21.32
CA ASN A 10 1.63 -13.28 21.33
C ASN A 10 0.53 -13.41 22.40
N ILE A 11 0.71 -12.81 23.59
CA ILE A 11 -0.33 -12.78 24.64
C ILE A 11 -1.56 -12.02 24.15
N VAL A 12 -1.39 -10.82 23.59
CA VAL A 12 -2.50 -10.03 23.05
C VAL A 12 -3.17 -10.76 21.88
N PHE A 13 -2.40 -11.40 21.01
CA PHE A 13 -2.92 -12.18 19.89
C PHE A 13 -3.76 -13.39 20.35
N LEU A 14 -3.28 -14.18 21.33
CA LEU A 14 -4.02 -15.33 21.87
C LEU A 14 -5.31 -14.90 22.58
N PHE A 15 -5.26 -13.80 23.34
CA PHE A 15 -6.46 -13.21 23.94
C PHE A 15 -7.45 -12.73 22.87
N ALA A 16 -6.96 -12.12 21.79
CA ALA A 16 -7.77 -11.66 20.67
C ALA A 16 -8.41 -12.83 19.88
N VAL A 17 -7.70 -13.95 19.73
CA VAL A 17 -8.22 -15.23 19.20
C VAL A 17 -9.33 -15.80 20.10
N PHE A 18 -9.18 -15.74 21.43
CA PHE A 18 -10.24 -16.13 22.35
C PHE A 18 -11.49 -15.23 22.21
N LEU A 19 -11.31 -13.90 22.16
CA LEU A 19 -12.42 -12.96 21.94
C LEU A 19 -13.12 -13.17 20.59
N GLY A 20 -12.37 -13.52 19.53
CA GLY A 20 -12.95 -13.88 18.24
C GLY A 20 -13.87 -15.10 18.34
N GLY A 21 -13.43 -16.16 19.02
CA GLY A 21 -14.25 -17.36 19.23
C GLY A 21 -15.50 -17.08 20.08
N LEU A 22 -15.35 -16.33 21.17
CA LEU A 22 -16.46 -15.86 22.00
C LEU A 22 -17.47 -15.01 21.21
N GLY A 23 -16.98 -14.10 20.37
CA GLY A 23 -17.82 -13.27 19.51
C GLY A 23 -18.64 -14.08 18.51
N ILE A 24 -18.03 -15.06 17.84
CA ILE A 24 -18.74 -16.00 16.94
C ILE A 24 -19.78 -16.81 17.71
N ALA A 25 -19.44 -17.30 18.90
CA ALA A 25 -20.36 -18.09 19.72
C ALA A 25 -21.58 -17.25 20.15
N LEU A 26 -21.37 -16.03 20.67
CA LEU A 26 -22.46 -15.09 21.01
C LEU A 26 -23.37 -14.77 19.82
N VAL A 27 -22.79 -14.46 18.66
CA VAL A 27 -23.54 -14.20 17.42
C VAL A 27 -24.39 -15.42 17.03
N THR A 28 -23.82 -16.62 17.07
CA THR A 28 -24.48 -17.85 16.62
C THR A 28 -25.57 -18.31 17.60
N SER A 29 -25.32 -18.21 18.91
CA SER A 29 -26.29 -18.50 19.96
C SER A 29 -27.53 -17.60 19.95
N ALA A 30 -27.51 -16.47 19.22
CA ALA A 30 -28.71 -15.65 19.01
C ALA A 30 -29.77 -16.36 18.13
N ASN A 31 -29.38 -17.42 17.40
CA ASN A 31 -30.24 -18.24 16.53
C ASN A 31 -31.09 -17.43 15.54
N ILE A 32 -30.52 -16.32 15.07
CA ILE A 32 -31.02 -15.44 14.00
C ILE A 32 -29.99 -15.30 12.87
N GLY A 33 -29.10 -16.29 12.74
CA GLY A 33 -28.01 -16.33 11.76
C GLY A 33 -26.62 -16.28 12.42
N THR A 34 -25.58 -16.45 11.61
CA THR A 34 -24.17 -16.32 12.04
C THR A 34 -23.34 -15.48 11.07
N THR A 35 -22.06 -15.22 11.37
CA THR A 35 -21.18 -14.42 10.51
C THR A 35 -20.93 -15.10 9.15
N PRO A 36 -20.77 -14.34 8.04
CA PRO A 36 -20.65 -14.91 6.67
C PRO A 36 -19.63 -16.05 6.52
N ILE A 37 -18.47 -15.93 7.17
CA ILE A 37 -17.41 -16.94 7.11
C ILE A 37 -17.73 -18.20 7.92
N SER A 38 -18.58 -18.09 8.94
CA SER A 38 -19.02 -19.21 9.79
C SER A 38 -20.31 -19.86 9.29
N SER A 39 -21.05 -19.22 8.38
CA SER A 39 -22.35 -19.70 7.90
C SER A 39 -22.33 -21.14 7.35
N PRO A 40 -21.39 -21.53 6.45
CA PRO A 40 -21.33 -22.93 5.97
C PRO A 40 -21.00 -23.91 7.10
N ASN A 41 -20.07 -23.53 7.98
CA ASN A 41 -19.62 -24.37 9.09
C ASN A 41 -20.77 -24.64 10.07
N TYR A 42 -21.58 -23.61 10.36
CA TYR A 42 -22.74 -23.73 11.24
C TYR A 42 -23.82 -24.62 10.64
N VAL A 43 -24.19 -24.41 9.38
CA VAL A 43 -25.17 -25.26 8.67
C VAL A 43 -24.74 -26.73 8.66
N ILE A 44 -23.45 -27.02 8.42
CA ILE A 44 -22.96 -28.41 8.47
C ILE A 44 -22.98 -28.95 9.92
N SER A 45 -22.64 -28.14 10.93
CA SER A 45 -22.69 -28.56 12.34
C SER A 45 -24.10 -28.85 12.87
N LEU A 46 -25.14 -28.28 12.27
CA LEU A 46 -26.55 -28.58 12.63
C LEU A 46 -26.98 -29.99 12.19
N HIS A 47 -26.33 -30.56 11.17
CA HIS A 47 -26.74 -31.83 10.57
C HIS A 47 -25.65 -32.92 10.60
N THR A 48 -24.55 -32.67 11.31
CA THR A 48 -23.45 -33.63 11.52
C THR A 48 -23.08 -33.71 13.00
N PRO A 49 -22.43 -34.78 13.48
CA PRO A 49 -21.97 -34.86 14.88
C PRO A 49 -20.76 -33.95 15.19
N LEU A 50 -20.36 -33.07 14.26
CA LEU A 50 -19.22 -32.18 14.40
C LEU A 50 -19.67 -30.82 14.94
N THR A 51 -18.99 -30.34 15.98
CA THR A 51 -19.24 -29.02 16.57
C THR A 51 -18.91 -27.87 15.60
N LEU A 52 -19.43 -26.68 15.89
CA LEU A 52 -19.12 -25.47 15.11
C LEU A 52 -17.62 -25.17 15.08
N GLY A 53 -16.92 -25.34 16.22
CA GLY A 53 -15.47 -25.24 16.31
C GLY A 53 -14.76 -26.30 15.47
N ALA A 54 -15.12 -27.58 15.58
CA ALA A 54 -14.55 -28.65 14.76
C ALA A 54 -14.71 -28.39 13.25
N MET A 55 -15.91 -27.99 12.81
CA MET A 55 -16.15 -27.61 11.41
C MET A 55 -15.34 -26.37 10.99
N THR A 56 -15.22 -25.38 11.88
CA THR A 56 -14.40 -24.18 11.64
C THR A 56 -12.90 -24.52 11.54
N CYS A 57 -12.42 -25.51 12.30
CA CYS A 57 -11.05 -26.02 12.20
C CYS A 57 -10.78 -26.63 10.83
N ILE A 58 -11.64 -27.57 10.41
CA ILE A 58 -11.55 -28.26 9.11
C ILE A 58 -11.58 -27.25 7.95
N PHE A 59 -12.54 -26.32 7.99
CA PHE A 59 -12.68 -25.28 6.96
C PHE A 59 -11.47 -24.34 6.90
N ASN A 60 -10.94 -23.91 8.04
CA ASN A 60 -9.74 -23.07 8.07
C ASN A 60 -8.49 -23.80 7.59
N ILE A 61 -8.32 -25.09 7.91
CA ILE A 61 -7.24 -25.93 7.36
C ILE A 61 -7.37 -26.04 5.83
N LEU A 62 -8.58 -26.23 5.31
CA LEU A 62 -8.84 -26.23 3.86
C LEU A 62 -8.44 -24.89 3.22
N LEU A 63 -8.80 -23.74 3.83
CA LEU A 63 -8.39 -22.42 3.34
C LEU A 63 -6.87 -22.24 3.32
N ILE A 64 -6.14 -22.71 4.35
CA ILE A 64 -4.67 -22.68 4.40
C ILE A 64 -4.07 -23.52 3.27
N VAL A 65 -4.59 -24.72 3.03
CA VAL A 65 -4.15 -25.60 1.93
C VAL A 65 -4.39 -24.94 0.57
N LEU A 66 -5.59 -24.41 0.34
CA LEU A 66 -5.92 -23.71 -0.91
C LEU A 66 -5.07 -22.44 -1.10
N GLN A 67 -4.80 -21.68 -0.03
CA GLN A 67 -3.92 -20.52 -0.05
C GLN A 67 -2.52 -20.86 -0.58
N VAL A 68 -1.93 -21.99 -0.15
CA VAL A 68 -0.61 -22.47 -0.63
C VAL A 68 -0.64 -22.76 -2.13
N PHE A 69 -1.69 -23.37 -2.65
CA PHE A 69 -1.87 -23.59 -4.10
C PHE A 69 -2.13 -22.29 -4.88
N LEU A 70 -2.75 -21.30 -4.25
CA LEU A 70 -3.06 -19.99 -4.84
C LEU A 70 -1.80 -19.12 -5.03
N VAL A 71 -0.93 -19.01 -4.03
CA VAL A 71 0.27 -18.14 -4.05
C VAL A 71 1.47 -18.72 -4.81
N GLY A 72 1.50 -20.04 -5.05
CA GLY A 72 2.58 -20.71 -5.75
C GLY A 72 3.80 -21.05 -4.87
N LYS A 73 4.61 -22.00 -5.35
CA LYS A 73 5.66 -22.67 -4.54
C LYS A 73 6.75 -21.73 -3.99
N GLN A 74 7.06 -20.63 -4.68
CA GLN A 74 8.10 -19.70 -4.24
C GLN A 74 7.63 -18.84 -3.06
N TYR A 75 6.51 -18.12 -3.22
CA TYR A 75 5.93 -17.30 -2.16
C TYR A 75 5.59 -18.14 -0.91
N ALA A 76 5.05 -19.35 -1.11
CA ALA A 76 4.76 -20.28 -0.02
C ALA A 76 6.00 -20.71 0.78
N ARG A 77 7.19 -20.77 0.16
CA ARG A 77 8.46 -21.03 0.86
C ARG A 77 8.95 -19.80 1.62
N GLU A 78 8.90 -18.62 0.99
CA GLU A 78 9.32 -17.36 1.59
C GLU A 78 8.49 -17.00 2.83
N HIS A 79 7.19 -17.35 2.84
CA HIS A 79 6.25 -17.05 3.93
C HIS A 79 5.87 -18.30 4.76
N ALA A 80 6.63 -19.40 4.64
CA ALA A 80 6.29 -20.70 5.21
C ALA A 80 6.03 -20.69 6.73
N LEU A 81 6.82 -19.90 7.49
CA LEU A 81 6.68 -19.81 8.95
C LEU A 81 5.32 -19.20 9.34
N ILE A 82 4.89 -18.14 8.66
CA ILE A 82 3.60 -17.48 8.90
C ILE A 82 2.44 -18.44 8.56
N ILE A 83 2.53 -19.12 7.42
CA ILE A 83 1.52 -20.12 6.98
C ILE A 83 1.45 -21.28 7.97
N PHE A 84 2.60 -21.79 8.42
CA PHE A 84 2.65 -22.86 9.43
C PHE A 84 2.03 -22.42 10.77
N LEU A 85 2.30 -21.18 11.21
CA LEU A 85 1.75 -20.62 12.44
C LEU A 85 0.22 -20.47 12.41
N GLN A 86 -0.41 -20.41 11.23
CA GLN A 86 -1.87 -20.40 11.12
C GLN A 86 -2.52 -21.71 11.62
N VAL A 87 -1.82 -22.85 11.57
CA VAL A 87 -2.36 -24.15 11.98
C VAL A 87 -2.63 -24.23 13.49
N PRO A 88 -1.66 -24.03 14.40
CA PRO A 88 -1.93 -24.04 15.85
C PRO A 88 -2.90 -22.94 16.27
N VAL A 89 -2.83 -21.77 15.63
CA VAL A 89 -3.77 -20.66 15.85
C VAL A 89 -5.20 -21.05 15.48
N THR A 90 -5.39 -21.74 14.35
CA THR A 90 -6.69 -22.27 13.92
C THR A 90 -7.26 -23.28 14.93
N VAL A 91 -6.43 -24.17 15.48
CA VAL A 91 -6.86 -25.13 16.50
C VAL A 91 -7.31 -24.41 17.78
N ILE A 92 -6.51 -23.45 18.28
CA ILE A 92 -6.85 -22.66 19.47
C ILE A 92 -8.14 -21.84 19.26
N PHE A 93 -8.29 -21.21 18.10
CA PHE A 93 -9.49 -20.47 17.71
C PHE A 93 -10.74 -21.36 17.63
N SER A 94 -10.59 -22.57 17.12
CA SER A 94 -11.69 -23.52 17.00
C SER A 94 -12.12 -24.06 18.37
N ALA A 95 -11.15 -24.35 19.24
CA ALA A 95 -11.43 -24.74 20.62
C ALA A 95 -12.07 -23.61 21.44
N SER A 96 -11.71 -22.33 21.19
CA SER A 96 -12.34 -21.20 21.89
C SER A 96 -13.79 -20.97 21.47
N ILE A 97 -14.15 -21.26 20.21
CA ILE A 97 -15.56 -21.27 19.75
C ILE A 97 -16.36 -22.31 20.53
N ASP A 98 -15.91 -23.56 20.59
CA ASP A 98 -16.67 -24.63 21.26
C ASP A 98 -16.76 -24.43 22.78
N LEU A 99 -15.68 -23.98 23.41
CA LEU A 99 -15.68 -23.61 24.83
C LEU A 99 -16.66 -22.47 25.11
N ALA A 100 -16.72 -21.46 24.24
CA ALA A 100 -17.66 -20.35 24.37
C ALA A 100 -19.11 -20.78 24.12
N MET A 101 -19.38 -21.59 23.09
CA MET A 101 -20.71 -22.16 22.82
C MET A 101 -21.22 -22.96 24.02
N TRP A 102 -20.38 -23.85 24.58
CA TRP A 102 -20.70 -24.62 25.80
C TRP A 102 -21.00 -23.69 26.98
N SER A 103 -20.16 -22.66 27.20
CA SER A 103 -20.33 -21.72 28.31
C SER A 103 -21.61 -20.88 28.19
N ILE A 104 -21.94 -20.44 26.97
CA ILE A 104 -23.14 -19.64 26.70
C ILE A 104 -24.41 -20.49 26.88
N ALA A 105 -24.41 -21.75 26.46
CA ALA A 105 -25.54 -22.68 26.63
C ALA A 105 -25.91 -22.94 28.11
N GLN A 106 -24.98 -22.75 29.07
CA GLN A 106 -25.27 -22.85 30.50
C GLN A 106 -25.92 -21.58 31.09
N VAL A 107 -25.86 -20.44 30.38
CA VAL A 107 -26.23 -19.11 30.92
C VAL A 107 -27.40 -18.47 30.17
N VAL A 108 -27.49 -18.70 28.86
CA VAL A 108 -28.50 -18.10 27.98
C VAL A 108 -29.55 -19.16 27.62
N PRO A 109 -30.83 -18.99 28.02
CA PRO A 109 -31.91 -19.88 27.61
C PRO A 109 -32.12 -19.87 26.09
N GLU A 110 -32.53 -21.00 25.53
CA GLU A 110 -32.82 -21.13 24.09
C GLU A 110 -34.01 -20.25 23.64
N ASP A 111 -34.99 -20.09 24.54
CA ASP A 111 -36.26 -19.36 24.33
C ASP A 111 -36.19 -17.86 24.65
N ILE A 112 -35.03 -17.21 24.49
CA ILE A 112 -34.94 -15.75 24.66
C ILE A 112 -35.81 -14.99 23.66
N ILE A 113 -36.51 -13.95 24.15
CA ILE A 113 -37.32 -13.05 23.31
C ILE A 113 -36.47 -12.42 22.19
N TYR A 114 -37.11 -12.04 21.08
CA TYR A 114 -36.42 -11.54 19.88
C TYR A 114 -35.52 -10.31 20.15
N ILE A 115 -35.91 -9.42 21.06
CA ILE A 115 -35.07 -8.28 21.50
C ILE A 115 -33.79 -8.78 22.20
N GLY A 116 -33.87 -9.86 22.97
CA GLY A 116 -32.70 -10.53 23.56
C GLY A 116 -31.79 -11.14 22.50
N LYS A 117 -32.36 -11.75 21.44
CA LYS A 117 -31.60 -12.27 20.29
C LYS A 117 -30.83 -11.15 19.56
N LEU A 118 -31.46 -10.00 19.33
CA LEU A 118 -30.79 -8.80 18.80
C LEU A 118 -29.70 -8.27 19.74
N GLY A 119 -29.93 -8.26 21.05
CA GLY A 119 -28.93 -7.86 22.06
C GLY A 119 -27.71 -8.77 22.06
N LEU A 120 -27.91 -10.09 21.96
CA LEU A 120 -26.84 -11.09 21.92
C LEU A 120 -26.04 -11.01 20.60
N LEU A 121 -26.72 -10.82 19.48
CA LEU A 121 -26.11 -10.54 18.17
C LEU A 121 -25.24 -9.26 18.21
N ALA A 122 -25.73 -8.18 18.83
CA ALA A 122 -24.97 -6.94 18.96
C ALA A 122 -23.75 -7.11 19.88
N ALA A 123 -23.91 -7.74 21.05
CA ALA A 123 -22.82 -8.01 21.98
C ALA A 123 -21.74 -8.94 21.37
N GLY A 124 -22.15 -9.96 20.64
CA GLY A 124 -21.26 -10.84 19.89
C GLY A 124 -20.52 -10.11 18.77
N SER A 125 -21.21 -9.26 18.00
CA SER A 125 -20.61 -8.47 16.93
C SER A 125 -19.58 -7.46 17.45
N ILE A 126 -19.85 -6.82 18.60
CA ILE A 126 -18.90 -5.93 19.31
C ILE A 126 -17.68 -6.72 19.79
N THR A 127 -17.90 -7.84 20.49
CA THR A 127 -16.84 -8.71 21.01
C THR A 127 -15.94 -9.22 19.87
N LEU A 128 -16.53 -9.65 18.76
CA LEU A 128 -15.82 -10.10 17.57
C LEU A 128 -15.02 -8.98 16.91
N ALA A 129 -15.59 -7.78 16.74
CA ALA A 129 -14.88 -6.63 16.18
C ALA A 129 -13.70 -6.19 17.06
N ILE A 130 -13.82 -6.25 18.39
CA ILE A 130 -12.70 -6.04 19.31
C ILE A 130 -11.64 -7.12 19.13
N GLY A 131 -12.03 -8.40 19.07
CA GLY A 131 -11.12 -9.52 18.82
C GLY A 131 -10.31 -9.35 17.53
N VAL A 132 -10.99 -9.13 16.39
CA VAL A 132 -10.33 -8.87 15.10
C VAL A 132 -9.42 -7.63 15.17
N THR A 133 -9.87 -6.54 15.80
CA THR A 133 -9.04 -5.33 15.95
C THR A 133 -7.75 -5.60 16.74
N LEU A 134 -7.83 -6.40 17.81
CA LEU A 134 -6.68 -6.76 18.63
C LEU A 134 -5.73 -7.75 17.93
N GLN A 135 -6.25 -8.66 17.10
CA GLN A 135 -5.42 -9.52 16.23
C GLN A 135 -4.57 -8.68 15.27
N VAL A 136 -5.18 -7.70 14.60
CA VAL A 136 -4.49 -6.77 13.70
C VAL A 136 -3.48 -5.90 14.47
N CYS A 137 -3.82 -5.44 15.69
CA CYS A 137 -2.87 -4.67 16.51
C CYS A 137 -1.65 -5.49 16.94
N ALA A 138 -1.80 -6.80 17.18
CA ALA A 138 -0.73 -7.66 17.66
C ALA A 138 0.30 -8.00 16.56
N ASP A 139 -0.13 -8.10 15.31
CA ASP A 139 0.72 -8.34 14.13
C ASP A 139 1.60 -9.61 14.26
N VAL A 140 0.96 -10.73 14.66
CA VAL A 140 1.62 -12.03 14.87
C VAL A 140 1.37 -12.99 13.72
N ALA A 141 0.11 -13.19 13.34
CA ALA A 141 -0.30 -14.04 12.23
C ALA A 141 -1.61 -13.55 11.62
N MET A 142 -1.74 -13.69 10.30
CA MET A 142 -2.99 -13.39 9.57
C MET A 142 -3.93 -14.58 9.67
N VAL A 143 -5.21 -14.36 9.99
CA VAL A 143 -6.20 -15.44 10.07
C VAL A 143 -6.41 -16.08 8.69
N SER A 144 -6.54 -17.41 8.65
CA SER A 144 -6.76 -18.25 7.45
C SER A 144 -7.74 -17.66 6.44
N GLY A 145 -8.91 -17.20 6.90
CA GLY A 145 -9.94 -16.57 6.07
C GLY A 145 -9.45 -15.35 5.29
N GLU A 146 -8.81 -14.41 5.98
CA GLU A 146 -8.30 -13.18 5.36
C GLU A 146 -7.06 -13.45 4.49
N ALA A 147 -6.20 -14.38 4.93
CA ALA A 147 -4.99 -14.75 4.20
C ALA A 147 -5.30 -15.48 2.87
N PHE A 148 -6.35 -16.32 2.84
CA PHE A 148 -6.88 -16.90 1.61
C PHE A 148 -7.43 -15.82 0.67
N VAL A 149 -8.26 -14.88 1.18
CA VAL A 149 -8.79 -13.76 0.40
C VAL A 149 -7.67 -12.88 -0.17
N LYS A 150 -6.60 -12.64 0.62
CA LYS A 150 -5.41 -11.92 0.17
C LYS A 150 -4.66 -12.66 -0.94
N ALA A 151 -4.48 -13.98 -0.82
CA ALA A 151 -3.92 -14.81 -1.89
C ALA A 151 -4.75 -14.76 -3.18
N LEU A 152 -6.08 -14.77 -3.05
CA LEU A 152 -7.01 -14.65 -4.19
C LEU A 152 -6.96 -13.26 -4.84
N SER A 153 -6.89 -12.18 -4.06
CA SER A 153 -6.68 -10.80 -4.55
C SER A 153 -5.30 -10.59 -5.20
N MET A 154 -4.27 -11.28 -4.72
CA MET A 154 -2.96 -11.29 -5.39
C MET A 154 -3.05 -11.99 -6.75
N ARG A 155 -3.61 -13.20 -6.82
CA ARG A 155 -3.68 -13.99 -8.07
C ARG A 155 -4.65 -13.44 -9.11
N LEU A 156 -5.77 -12.85 -8.70
CA LEU A 156 -6.75 -12.25 -9.62
C LEU A 156 -6.45 -10.77 -9.96
N HIS A 157 -5.42 -10.17 -9.35
CA HIS A 157 -5.05 -8.76 -9.50
C HIS A 157 -6.18 -7.75 -9.20
N LYS A 158 -7.25 -8.16 -8.50
CA LYS A 158 -8.38 -7.31 -8.09
C LYS A 158 -8.23 -6.79 -6.66
N GLU A 159 -8.96 -5.72 -6.34
CA GLU A 159 -9.00 -5.12 -5.01
C GLU A 159 -9.37 -6.13 -3.92
N PHE A 160 -8.69 -6.05 -2.78
CA PHE A 160 -8.91 -6.93 -1.63
C PHE A 160 -10.33 -6.77 -1.08
N GLY A 161 -10.85 -5.54 -1.02
CA GLY A 161 -12.22 -5.27 -0.58
C GLY A 161 -13.26 -6.00 -1.43
N LEU A 162 -13.17 -5.85 -2.76
CA LEU A 162 -14.07 -6.54 -3.70
C LEU A 162 -13.98 -8.06 -3.57
N ILE A 163 -12.76 -8.62 -3.51
CA ILE A 163 -12.58 -10.07 -3.36
C ILE A 163 -13.09 -10.57 -2.00
N LYS A 164 -12.93 -9.80 -0.91
CA LYS A 164 -13.50 -10.12 0.41
C LYS A 164 -15.03 -10.15 0.37
N THR A 165 -15.66 -9.14 -0.22
CA THR A 165 -17.12 -9.09 -0.36
C THR A 165 -17.63 -10.25 -1.22
N CYS A 166 -17.02 -10.53 -2.38
CA CYS A 166 -17.38 -11.68 -3.20
C CYS A 166 -17.20 -13.01 -2.48
N PHE A 167 -16.13 -13.17 -1.70
CA PHE A 167 -15.88 -14.37 -0.89
C PHE A 167 -16.96 -14.55 0.20
N ASP A 168 -17.23 -13.51 0.99
CA ASP A 168 -18.25 -13.54 2.03
C ASP A 168 -19.65 -13.83 1.46
N SER A 169 -20.02 -13.18 0.34
CA SER A 169 -21.28 -13.45 -0.36
C SER A 169 -21.35 -14.89 -0.90
N SER A 170 -20.23 -15.45 -1.38
CA SER A 170 -20.19 -16.84 -1.84
C SER A 170 -20.37 -17.84 -0.70
N LEU A 171 -19.80 -17.58 0.49
CA LEU A 171 -19.99 -18.43 1.66
C LEU A 171 -21.43 -18.37 2.18
N VAL A 172 -22.07 -17.21 2.19
CA VAL A 172 -23.50 -17.09 2.53
C VAL A 172 -24.37 -17.87 1.53
N LEU A 173 -24.09 -17.75 0.23
CA LEU A 173 -24.82 -18.51 -0.80
C LEU A 173 -24.62 -20.02 -0.66
N ILE A 174 -23.39 -20.47 -0.42
CA ILE A 174 -23.06 -21.88 -0.16
C ILE A 174 -23.82 -22.38 1.08
N ALA A 175 -23.88 -21.60 2.15
CA ALA A 175 -24.61 -21.98 3.37
C ALA A 175 -26.12 -22.12 3.13
N VAL A 176 -26.74 -21.21 2.36
CA VAL A 176 -28.15 -21.31 1.95
C VAL A 176 -28.39 -22.57 1.12
N VAL A 177 -27.55 -22.85 0.12
CA VAL A 177 -27.67 -24.05 -0.73
C VAL A 177 -27.49 -25.33 0.09
N LEU A 178 -26.47 -25.40 0.95
CA LEU A 178 -26.22 -26.55 1.82
C LEU A 178 -27.41 -26.82 2.74
N SER A 179 -27.96 -25.79 3.37
CA SER A 179 -29.11 -25.94 4.25
C SER A 179 -30.33 -26.44 3.49
N PHE A 180 -30.65 -25.82 2.36
CA PHE A 180 -31.83 -26.18 1.56
C PHE A 180 -31.73 -27.61 0.99
N VAL A 181 -30.53 -28.09 0.66
CA VAL A 181 -30.30 -29.49 0.27
C VAL A 181 -30.48 -30.44 1.46
N TRP A 182 -29.94 -30.11 2.64
CA TRP A 182 -30.00 -30.99 3.80
C TRP A 182 -31.40 -31.11 4.42
N THR A 183 -32.17 -30.02 4.39
CA THR A 183 -33.58 -29.97 4.86
C THR A 183 -34.57 -30.57 3.85
N GLY A 184 -34.09 -31.15 2.75
CA GLY A 184 -34.95 -31.73 1.71
C GLY A 184 -35.82 -30.68 1.00
N PHE A 185 -35.26 -29.50 0.74
CA PHE A 185 -35.91 -28.36 0.10
C PHE A 185 -37.09 -27.76 0.89
N SER A 186 -37.09 -27.89 2.23
CA SER A 186 -38.21 -27.47 3.09
C SER A 186 -37.97 -26.20 3.92
N SER A 187 -36.74 -25.95 4.38
CA SER A 187 -36.39 -24.81 5.24
C SER A 187 -34.96 -24.29 4.96
N ILE A 188 -34.68 -23.06 5.42
CA ILE A 188 -33.33 -22.50 5.48
C ILE A 188 -32.99 -22.30 6.96
N GLU A 189 -31.98 -23.03 7.41
CA GLU A 189 -31.43 -23.03 8.76
C GLU A 189 -30.03 -22.37 8.74
N GLY A 190 -29.59 -21.85 9.88
CA GLY A 190 -28.26 -21.24 10.05
C GLY A 190 -28.00 -19.88 9.35
N VAL A 191 -28.73 -19.55 8.28
CA VAL A 191 -28.61 -18.26 7.55
C VAL A 191 -29.90 -17.45 7.66
N ARG A 192 -29.80 -16.26 8.25
CA ARG A 192 -30.94 -15.40 8.61
C ARG A 192 -30.52 -13.92 8.68
N GLU A 193 -31.44 -13.04 9.09
CA GLU A 193 -31.26 -11.59 9.18
C GLU A 193 -29.98 -11.16 9.94
N GLY A 194 -29.58 -11.88 10.98
CA GLY A 194 -28.35 -11.67 11.75
C GLY A 194 -27.07 -11.91 10.96
N THR A 195 -27.10 -12.73 9.91
CA THR A 195 -25.96 -12.90 8.98
C THR A 195 -25.73 -11.63 8.17
N VAL A 196 -26.79 -10.98 7.71
CA VAL A 196 -26.72 -9.69 7.00
C VAL A 196 -26.26 -8.58 7.95
N VAL A 197 -26.84 -8.52 9.16
CA VAL A 197 -26.43 -7.55 10.19
C VAL A 197 -24.96 -7.74 10.59
N GLY A 198 -24.49 -8.98 10.78
CA GLY A 198 -23.09 -9.28 11.08
C GLY A 198 -22.15 -8.83 9.95
N ALA A 199 -22.48 -9.17 8.69
CA ALA A 199 -21.72 -8.76 7.51
C ALA A 199 -21.56 -7.23 7.40
N LEU A 200 -22.63 -6.48 7.68
CA LEU A 200 -22.66 -5.03 7.54
C LEU A 200 -22.11 -4.27 8.76
N SER A 201 -22.12 -4.85 9.96
CA SER A 201 -21.74 -4.15 11.21
C SER A 201 -20.28 -4.36 11.63
N ILE A 202 -19.73 -5.57 11.49
CA ILE A 202 -18.40 -5.92 12.02
C ILE A 202 -17.31 -5.10 11.31
N GLY A 203 -17.35 -5.02 9.98
CA GLY A 203 -16.34 -4.30 9.17
C GLY A 203 -16.22 -2.81 9.53
N PRO A 204 -17.30 -2.01 9.50
CA PRO A 204 -17.28 -0.62 9.93
C PRO A 204 -16.84 -0.43 11.38
N MET A 205 -17.20 -1.35 12.28
CA MET A 205 -16.81 -1.28 13.69
C MET A 205 -15.30 -1.52 13.90
N VAL A 206 -14.71 -2.51 13.22
CA VAL A 206 -13.24 -2.68 13.18
C VAL A 206 -12.58 -1.42 12.61
N ARG A 207 -13.11 -0.85 11.53
CA ARG A 207 -12.60 0.38 10.89
C ARG A 207 -12.67 1.61 11.82
N PHE A 208 -13.60 1.63 12.77
CA PHE A 208 -13.72 2.66 13.81
C PHE A 208 -12.81 2.41 15.02
N LEU A 209 -12.63 1.16 15.45
CA LEU A 209 -11.83 0.79 16.61
C LEU A 209 -10.32 0.82 16.32
N LEU A 210 -9.90 0.32 15.17
CA LEU A 210 -8.49 0.11 14.83
C LEU A 210 -7.64 1.40 14.96
N PRO A 211 -8.03 2.57 14.41
CA PRO A 211 -7.23 3.79 14.55
C PRO A 211 -7.09 4.29 16.00
N ARG A 212 -8.02 3.91 16.89
CA ARG A 212 -8.02 4.31 18.31
C ARG A 212 -7.20 3.38 19.20
N LEU A 213 -7.05 2.12 18.81
CA LEU A 213 -6.35 1.09 19.60
C LEU A 213 -4.92 0.88 19.11
N GLN A 214 -4.69 0.83 17.80
CA GLN A 214 -3.37 0.51 17.23
C GLN A 214 -2.22 1.41 17.72
N PRO A 215 -2.36 2.75 17.83
CA PRO A 215 -1.27 3.59 18.36
C PRO A 215 -0.94 3.29 19.83
N ARG A 216 -1.93 2.88 20.63
CA ARG A 216 -1.74 2.53 22.06
C ARG A 216 -1.02 1.19 22.19
N PHE A 217 -1.46 0.18 21.44
CA PHE A 217 -0.82 -1.13 21.43
C PHE A 217 0.60 -1.09 20.84
N THR A 218 0.83 -0.32 19.78
CA THR A 218 2.18 -0.12 19.22
C THR A 218 3.14 0.44 20.28
N ARG A 219 2.75 1.52 20.98
CA ARG A 219 3.55 2.08 22.09
C ARG A 219 3.76 1.10 23.25
N PHE A 220 2.75 0.28 23.56
CA PHE A 220 2.85 -0.76 24.58
C PHE A 220 3.88 -1.83 24.20
N PHE A 221 3.85 -2.34 22.97
CA PHE A 221 4.80 -3.36 22.51
C PHE A 221 6.24 -2.84 22.38
N THR A 222 6.44 -1.60 21.93
CA THR A 222 7.79 -1.05 21.72
C THR A 222 8.45 -0.50 23.00
N ARG A 223 7.76 -0.51 24.15
CA ARG A 223 8.27 0.03 25.43
C ARG A 223 9.57 -0.62 25.91
N HIS A 224 9.82 -1.86 25.51
CA HIS A 224 10.97 -2.68 25.93
C HIS A 224 12.18 -2.63 24.99
N ARG A 225 12.11 -1.90 23.87
CA ARG A 225 13.30 -1.67 23.03
C ARG A 225 14.30 -0.78 23.78
N ALA A 226 15.60 -1.04 23.65
CA ALA A 226 16.62 -0.17 24.24
C ALA A 226 16.57 1.24 23.60
N PRO A 227 17.03 2.32 24.26
CA PRO A 227 17.00 3.68 23.69
C PRO A 227 17.63 3.77 22.28
N THR A 228 18.69 3.00 22.04
CA THR A 228 19.40 2.90 20.75
C THR A 228 18.57 2.20 19.65
N GLU A 229 17.62 1.33 20.00
CA GLU A 229 16.66 0.70 19.06
C GLU A 229 15.32 1.46 18.98
N GLN A 230 14.91 2.15 20.05
CA GLN A 230 13.75 3.05 20.06
C GLN A 230 13.94 4.22 19.10
N ALA A 231 15.18 4.69 18.94
CA ALA A 231 15.57 5.68 17.93
C ALA A 231 15.23 5.27 16.48
N ALA A 232 15.04 3.98 16.20
CA ALA A 232 14.65 3.50 14.87
C ALA A 232 13.12 3.44 14.66
N THR A 233 12.29 3.59 15.70
CA THR A 233 10.85 3.30 15.59
C THR A 233 9.86 4.11 16.46
N GLY A 234 10.28 5.07 17.31
CA GLY A 234 9.29 5.71 18.20
C GLY A 234 9.58 7.05 18.88
N ALA A 235 10.68 7.74 18.59
CA ALA A 235 10.93 9.08 19.15
C ALA A 235 11.60 10.01 18.13
N GLU A 236 10.90 11.10 17.79
CA GLU A 236 11.45 12.15 16.92
C GLU A 236 12.64 12.86 17.58
N SER A 237 13.79 12.81 16.92
CA SER A 237 14.88 13.77 17.12
C SER A 237 15.38 14.24 15.74
N HIS A 238 14.65 15.20 15.16
CA HIS A 238 14.94 15.85 13.87
C HIS A 238 15.37 14.90 12.73
N GLU A 239 14.46 14.00 12.33
CA GLU A 239 14.70 12.87 11.43
C GLU A 239 14.99 13.23 9.94
N PHE A 240 14.73 14.46 9.51
CA PHE A 240 14.31 14.72 8.12
C PHE A 240 15.29 15.39 7.11
N PHE A 241 16.56 15.63 7.46
CA PHE A 241 17.50 16.52 6.73
C PHE A 241 16.92 17.92 6.34
N PRO A 242 17.73 18.83 5.77
CA PRO A 242 17.24 20.00 5.04
C PRO A 242 16.72 19.61 3.65
N VAL A 243 15.49 20.02 3.31
CA VAL A 243 14.86 19.68 2.02
C VAL A 243 14.25 20.93 1.39
N ILE A 244 14.43 21.09 0.08
CA ILE A 244 13.81 22.15 -0.71
C ILE A 244 12.72 21.50 -1.57
N THR A 245 11.46 21.92 -1.41
CA THR A 245 10.35 21.48 -2.27
C THR A 245 9.97 22.58 -3.25
N ILE A 246 9.83 22.22 -4.53
CA ILE A 246 9.51 23.15 -5.62
C ILE A 246 8.17 22.75 -6.25
N THR A 247 7.14 23.49 -5.88
CA THR A 247 5.85 23.50 -6.58
C THR A 247 5.92 24.54 -7.70
N ARG A 248 5.30 24.26 -8.86
CA ARG A 248 5.50 25.06 -10.07
C ARG A 248 4.31 25.03 -11.04
N GLN A 249 4.10 26.14 -11.71
CA GLN A 249 3.32 26.17 -12.95
C GLN A 249 4.05 25.44 -14.09
N TYR A 250 3.33 24.97 -15.09
CA TYR A 250 3.89 24.49 -16.35
C TYR A 250 4.58 25.64 -17.10
N GLY A 251 5.58 25.35 -17.93
CA GLY A 251 6.30 26.37 -18.70
C GLY A 251 7.20 27.34 -17.93
N CYS A 252 7.19 27.42 -16.59
CA CYS A 252 7.98 28.42 -15.84
C CYS A 252 9.45 28.01 -15.55
N GLY A 253 10.00 27.01 -16.25
CA GLY A 253 11.39 26.55 -16.06
C GLY A 253 11.71 25.83 -14.73
N GLY A 254 10.72 25.61 -13.85
CA GLY A 254 10.97 25.17 -12.46
C GLY A 254 11.75 23.87 -12.28
N ARG A 255 11.65 22.92 -13.23
CA ARG A 255 12.44 21.67 -13.25
C ARG A 255 13.93 21.94 -13.46
N LYS A 256 14.25 22.76 -14.47
CA LYS A 256 15.62 23.17 -14.82
C LYS A 256 16.25 23.96 -13.67
N LEU A 257 15.50 24.90 -13.11
CA LEU A 257 15.90 25.67 -11.93
C LEU A 257 16.23 24.75 -10.74
N GLY A 258 15.35 23.81 -10.40
CA GLY A 258 15.56 22.86 -9.30
C GLY A 258 16.79 21.95 -9.49
N LYS A 259 17.02 21.48 -10.72
CA LYS A 259 18.20 20.65 -11.05
C LYS A 259 19.50 21.44 -10.89
N SER A 260 19.56 22.65 -11.44
CA SER A 260 20.71 23.53 -11.31
C SER A 260 20.95 23.95 -9.86
N LEU A 261 19.89 24.21 -9.08
CA LEU A 261 19.98 24.54 -7.66
C LEU A 261 20.55 23.38 -6.82
N ALA A 262 20.16 22.14 -7.12
CA ALA A 262 20.72 20.96 -6.46
C ALA A 262 22.21 20.80 -6.74
N GLN A 263 22.65 21.08 -7.99
CA GLN A 263 24.05 21.11 -8.38
C GLN A 263 24.83 22.23 -7.67
N ASP A 264 24.31 23.46 -7.68
CA ASP A 264 24.90 24.64 -7.01
C ASP A 264 25.07 24.44 -5.49
N LEU A 265 24.25 23.58 -4.87
CA LEU A 265 24.28 23.26 -3.44
C LEU A 265 25.00 21.94 -3.10
N GLY A 266 25.36 21.11 -4.09
CA GLY A 266 25.96 19.79 -3.87
C GLY A 266 25.02 18.76 -3.21
N ILE A 267 23.70 18.87 -3.43
CA ILE A 267 22.66 18.01 -2.83
C ILE A 267 21.91 17.21 -3.89
N LYS A 268 21.18 16.16 -3.49
CA LYS A 268 20.46 15.31 -4.45
C LYS A 268 19.27 16.03 -5.09
N PHE A 269 18.95 15.66 -6.33
CA PHE A 269 17.78 16.15 -7.06
C PHE A 269 16.79 15.00 -7.27
N TYR A 270 15.54 15.17 -6.85
CA TYR A 270 14.48 14.19 -7.05
C TYR A 270 13.31 14.79 -7.85
N ASP A 271 13.00 14.10 -8.94
CA ASP A 271 11.94 14.41 -9.90
C ASP A 271 11.53 13.06 -10.52
N ASN A 272 11.86 12.77 -11.78
CA ASN A 272 11.57 11.46 -12.39
C ASN A 272 12.27 10.28 -11.69
N GLU A 273 13.39 10.47 -10.99
CA GLU A 273 14.06 9.37 -10.26
C GLU A 273 13.21 8.82 -9.10
N LEU A 274 12.26 9.60 -8.58
CA LEU A 274 11.32 9.13 -7.57
C LEU A 274 10.31 8.11 -8.15
N ILE A 275 10.06 8.14 -9.48
CA ILE A 275 9.15 7.22 -10.18
C ILE A 275 9.58 5.77 -9.99
N ALA A 276 10.88 5.48 -10.02
CA ALA A 276 11.39 4.12 -9.82
C ALA A 276 11.16 3.61 -8.39
N LEU A 277 11.30 4.49 -7.39
CA LEU A 277 11.02 4.17 -5.98
C LEU A 277 9.51 3.97 -5.76
N ILE A 278 8.68 4.85 -6.32
CA ILE A 278 7.22 4.77 -6.26
C ILE A 278 6.69 3.53 -6.99
N ALA A 279 7.24 3.17 -8.15
CA ALA A 279 6.90 1.94 -8.87
C ALA A 279 7.23 0.69 -8.04
N LYS A 280 8.42 0.67 -7.41
CA LYS A 280 8.85 -0.42 -6.51
C LYS A 280 7.94 -0.54 -5.27
N GLU A 281 7.53 0.58 -4.68
CA GLU A 281 6.66 0.57 -3.48
C GLU A 281 5.19 0.29 -3.79
N SER A 282 4.67 0.73 -4.94
CA SER A 282 3.27 0.51 -5.36
C SER A 282 3.03 -0.81 -6.08
N GLY A 283 4.09 -1.45 -6.60
CA GLY A 283 3.98 -2.61 -7.49
C GLY A 283 3.47 -2.30 -8.90
N LEU A 284 3.36 -1.01 -9.27
CA LEU A 284 2.95 -0.56 -10.60
C LEU A 284 4.17 -0.40 -11.53
N SER A 285 3.95 -0.45 -12.85
CA SER A 285 5.04 -0.19 -13.80
C SER A 285 5.42 1.31 -13.83
N PRO A 286 6.70 1.67 -14.07
CA PRO A 286 7.13 3.07 -14.11
C PRO A 286 6.33 3.94 -15.10
N GLN A 287 5.91 3.35 -16.22
CA GLN A 287 5.10 3.99 -17.26
C GLN A 287 3.69 4.38 -16.77
N VAL A 288 3.12 3.62 -15.82
CA VAL A 288 1.84 3.96 -15.17
C VAL A 288 2.03 5.10 -14.17
N VAL A 289 3.11 5.05 -13.37
CA VAL A 289 3.48 6.09 -12.37
C VAL A 289 3.87 7.43 -13.02
N GLU A 290 4.34 7.41 -14.25
CA GLU A 290 4.62 8.60 -15.07
C GLU A 290 3.33 9.18 -15.68
N LYS A 291 2.47 8.34 -16.27
CA LYS A 291 1.20 8.76 -16.90
C LYS A 291 0.09 9.15 -15.92
N SER A 292 0.28 8.89 -14.62
CA SER A 292 -0.69 9.19 -13.57
C SER A 292 -0.50 10.54 -12.88
N GLU A 293 0.44 11.39 -13.32
CA GLU A 293 0.49 12.79 -12.85
C GLU A 293 -0.85 13.50 -13.11
N GLY A 294 -1.60 13.74 -12.05
CA GLY A 294 -2.87 14.48 -12.10
C GLY A 294 -4.09 13.67 -12.56
N ARG A 295 -4.09 12.33 -12.44
CA ARG A 295 -5.33 11.54 -12.57
C ARG A 295 -5.98 11.24 -11.20
N LEU A 296 -7.30 11.36 -11.18
CA LEU A 296 -8.14 11.48 -9.99
C LEU A 296 -8.55 10.12 -9.42
N ASP A 297 -8.45 9.96 -8.10
CA ASP A 297 -9.46 9.28 -7.28
C ASP A 297 -9.23 9.53 -5.77
N SER A 298 -10.30 9.98 -5.10
CA SER A 298 -10.53 10.11 -3.65
C SER A 298 -9.66 11.07 -2.77
N ALA A 299 -10.31 11.72 -1.80
CA ALA A 299 -9.72 12.73 -0.89
C ALA A 299 -9.54 12.26 0.57
N LEU A 300 -10.19 11.15 0.95
CA LEU A 300 -10.39 10.75 2.35
C LEU A 300 -9.11 10.20 3.02
N LEU A 301 -8.17 9.71 2.20
CA LEU A 301 -6.99 8.97 2.67
C LEU A 301 -5.85 9.84 3.19
N TYR A 302 -5.81 11.13 2.85
CA TYR A 302 -4.83 12.06 3.39
C TYR A 302 -4.86 12.12 4.93
N GLN A 303 -6.07 12.08 5.52
CA GLN A 303 -6.25 12.03 6.98
C GLN A 303 -5.79 10.70 7.61
N MET A 304 -5.69 9.61 6.83
CA MET A 304 -5.21 8.31 7.30
C MET A 304 -3.68 8.16 7.16
N VAL A 305 -3.08 8.78 6.14
CA VAL A 305 -1.63 8.72 5.88
C VAL A 305 -0.84 9.64 6.82
N MET A 306 -1.40 10.78 7.22
CA MET A 306 -0.74 11.77 8.09
C MET A 306 -0.65 11.39 9.58
N GLN A 307 -1.01 10.15 9.96
CA GLN A 307 -0.92 9.65 11.34
C GLN A 307 0.15 8.56 11.52
N ASP A 308 1.15 8.49 10.63
CA ASP A 308 2.29 7.56 10.67
C ASP A 308 1.89 6.09 10.92
N PHE A 309 0.86 5.63 10.22
CA PHE A 309 0.59 4.20 10.13
C PHE A 309 1.60 3.52 9.20
N SER A 310 2.27 2.50 9.75
CA SER A 310 2.88 1.41 8.99
C SER A 310 1.80 0.53 8.32
N VAL A 311 0.97 1.11 7.45
CA VAL A 311 -0.04 0.36 6.69
C VAL A 311 0.72 -0.59 5.76
N PRO A 312 0.55 -1.92 5.83
CA PRO A 312 0.95 -2.79 4.73
C PRO A 312 0.29 -2.23 3.46
N LEU A 313 0.99 -2.19 2.32
CA LEU A 313 0.41 -1.60 1.09
C LEU A 313 -0.59 -2.59 0.45
N GLU A 314 -1.65 -2.89 1.20
CA GLU A 314 -2.70 -3.84 0.86
C GLU A 314 -3.77 -3.16 0.03
N LYS A 315 -4.29 -3.90 -0.96
CA LYS A 315 -5.11 -3.43 -2.08
C LYS A 315 -6.54 -3.06 -1.68
N SER A 316 -6.71 -2.20 -0.68
CA SER A 316 -7.98 -1.57 -0.28
C SER A 316 -8.07 -0.10 -0.76
N LEU A 317 -7.13 0.30 -1.61
CA LEU A 317 -6.96 1.64 -2.18
C LEU A 317 -7.27 1.59 -3.68
N SER A 318 -7.84 2.66 -4.22
CA SER A 318 -7.88 2.86 -5.68
C SER A 318 -6.45 2.91 -6.25
N THR A 319 -6.29 2.77 -7.57
CA THR A 319 -4.95 2.82 -8.19
C THR A 319 -4.25 4.16 -7.93
N ASN A 320 -5.01 5.27 -7.90
CA ASN A 320 -4.47 6.61 -7.64
C ASN A 320 -4.18 6.83 -6.15
N ASP A 321 -4.96 6.23 -5.26
CA ASP A 321 -4.71 6.24 -3.82
C ASP A 321 -3.48 5.42 -3.42
N ALA A 322 -3.30 4.22 -4.01
CA ALA A 322 -2.10 3.40 -3.81
C ALA A 322 -0.84 4.13 -4.30
N LEU A 323 -0.95 4.82 -5.45
CA LEU A 323 0.07 5.71 -5.98
C LEU A 323 0.35 6.89 -5.03
N PHE A 324 -0.66 7.54 -4.46
CA PHE A 324 -0.49 8.63 -3.50
C PHE A 324 0.21 8.18 -2.21
N VAL A 325 -0.13 6.99 -1.68
CA VAL A 325 0.52 6.40 -0.52
C VAL A 325 2.00 6.08 -0.81
N ALA A 326 2.29 5.43 -1.94
CA ALA A 326 3.66 5.15 -2.37
C ALA A 326 4.46 6.43 -2.66
N THR A 327 3.82 7.46 -3.24
CA THR A 327 4.43 8.79 -3.43
C THR A 327 4.78 9.43 -2.08
N SER A 328 3.87 9.38 -1.11
CA SER A 328 4.08 9.95 0.23
C SER A 328 5.23 9.27 0.97
N ARG A 329 5.32 7.93 0.86
CA ARG A 329 6.42 7.12 1.42
C ARG A 329 7.75 7.42 0.75
N ALA A 330 7.81 7.34 -0.58
CA ALA A 330 9.01 7.66 -1.35
C ALA A 330 9.56 9.07 -1.02
N VAL A 331 8.68 10.10 -0.96
CA VAL A 331 9.06 11.48 -0.57
C VAL A 331 9.61 11.54 0.86
N ARG A 332 8.93 10.93 1.85
CA ARG A 332 9.42 10.89 3.24
C ARG A 332 10.75 10.13 3.36
N GLN A 333 10.90 9.02 2.64
CA GLN A 333 12.09 8.18 2.67
C GLN A 333 13.32 8.91 2.11
N VAL A 334 13.20 9.62 0.97
CA VAL A 334 14.34 10.37 0.43
C VAL A 334 14.72 11.55 1.31
N ALA A 335 13.74 12.23 1.92
CA ALA A 335 13.95 13.29 2.89
C ALA A 335 14.72 12.79 4.13
N LYS A 336 14.37 11.62 4.68
CA LYS A 336 15.08 10.99 5.80
C LYS A 336 16.48 10.44 5.43
N THR A 337 16.82 10.33 4.14
CA THR A 337 18.07 9.72 3.69
C THR A 337 19.20 10.72 3.45
N SER A 338 18.89 11.90 2.89
CA SER A 338 19.91 12.90 2.51
C SER A 338 19.29 14.26 2.20
N PRO A 339 20.04 15.38 2.35
CA PRO A 339 19.58 16.68 1.87
C PRO A 339 19.28 16.65 0.36
N CYS A 340 18.19 17.28 -0.06
CA CYS A 340 17.74 17.22 -1.45
C CYS A 340 16.80 18.34 -1.88
N VAL A 341 16.67 18.49 -3.20
CA VAL A 341 15.62 19.27 -3.89
C VAL A 341 14.60 18.29 -4.46
N ILE A 342 13.31 18.48 -4.17
CA ILE A 342 12.19 17.66 -4.67
C ILE A 342 11.24 18.52 -5.49
N VAL A 343 10.96 18.14 -6.73
CA VAL A 343 10.13 18.92 -7.66
C VAL A 343 8.70 18.37 -7.71
N GLY A 344 7.82 18.92 -6.87
CA GLY A 344 6.36 18.70 -6.86
C GLY A 344 5.91 17.39 -6.20
N ARG A 345 5.02 16.63 -6.87
CA ARG A 345 4.31 15.45 -6.32
C ARG A 345 3.54 15.70 -5.00
N GLY A 346 3.32 16.97 -4.63
CA GLY A 346 2.75 17.37 -3.33
C GLY A 346 3.75 17.30 -2.17
N ALA A 347 5.05 17.24 -2.45
CA ALA A 347 6.10 17.10 -1.44
C ALA A 347 6.09 18.22 -0.39
N ASP A 348 5.66 19.43 -0.76
CA ASP A 348 5.46 20.58 0.13
C ASP A 348 4.43 20.31 1.24
N LYS A 349 3.41 19.50 0.97
CA LYS A 349 2.42 19.05 1.96
C LYS A 349 2.79 17.74 2.64
N ILE A 350 3.35 16.79 1.89
CA ILE A 350 3.82 15.50 2.45
C ILE A 350 4.89 15.71 3.53
N LEU A 351 5.73 16.74 3.36
CA LEU A 351 6.79 17.16 4.28
C LEU A 351 6.41 18.40 5.12
N GLN A 352 5.12 18.70 5.30
CA GLN A 352 4.70 19.87 6.09
C GLN A 352 5.17 19.81 7.55
N ASP A 353 5.36 18.59 8.07
CA ASP A 353 5.81 18.28 9.43
C ASP A 353 7.34 18.42 9.59
N ASN A 354 8.11 18.53 8.49
CA ASN A 354 9.55 18.73 8.54
C ASN A 354 9.86 20.22 8.77
N PRO A 355 10.38 20.63 9.95
CA PRO A 355 10.71 22.04 10.24
C PRO A 355 11.88 22.57 9.40
N ARG A 356 12.63 21.70 8.71
CA ARG A 356 13.72 22.02 7.79
C ARG A 356 13.31 21.96 6.31
N CYS A 357 12.00 21.90 6.02
CA CYS A 357 11.48 21.94 4.66
C CYS A 357 11.24 23.38 4.19
N ILE A 358 11.97 23.80 3.15
CA ILE A 358 11.76 25.07 2.45
C ILE A 358 10.77 24.80 1.31
N ARG A 359 9.57 25.39 1.37
CA ARG A 359 8.53 25.22 0.35
C ARG A 359 8.51 26.44 -0.57
N VAL A 360 8.77 26.20 -1.85
CA VAL A 360 8.87 27.24 -2.88
C VAL A 360 7.80 27.03 -3.94
N LEU A 361 7.04 28.08 -4.25
CA LEU A 361 6.17 28.16 -5.42
C LEU A 361 6.86 28.98 -6.53
N LEU A 362 7.01 28.37 -7.71
CA LEU A 362 7.52 29.03 -8.91
C LEU A 362 6.39 29.27 -9.91
N TYR A 363 6.25 30.51 -10.35
CA TYR A 363 5.29 30.92 -11.37
C TYR A 363 5.94 31.89 -12.35
N ALA A 364 5.27 32.17 -13.46
CA ALA A 364 5.68 33.19 -14.42
C ALA A 364 4.44 33.74 -15.15
N ASP A 365 4.58 34.92 -15.74
CA ASP A 365 3.61 35.48 -16.66
C ASP A 365 3.44 34.61 -17.92
N TYR A 366 2.35 34.85 -18.66
CA TYR A 366 1.98 34.01 -19.81
C TYR A 366 3.01 34.08 -20.95
N GLU A 367 3.54 35.27 -21.27
CA GLU A 367 4.50 35.43 -22.37
C GLU A 367 5.82 34.73 -22.05
N HIS A 368 6.35 34.88 -20.84
CA HIS A 368 7.56 34.15 -20.44
C HIS A 368 7.38 32.63 -20.44
N LYS A 369 6.20 32.13 -20.01
CA LYS A 369 5.88 30.69 -20.12
C LYS A 369 5.77 30.24 -21.58
N LEU A 370 5.24 31.07 -22.47
CA LEU A 370 5.10 30.77 -23.90
C LEU A 370 6.46 30.73 -24.60
N GLU A 371 7.35 31.68 -24.31
CA GLU A 371 8.73 31.68 -24.79
C GLU A 371 9.48 30.42 -24.37
N LEU A 372 9.39 30.03 -23.08
CA LEU A 372 10.01 28.80 -22.59
C LEU A 372 9.39 27.55 -23.20
N CYS A 373 8.07 27.48 -23.39
CA CYS A 373 7.45 26.31 -24.04
C CYS A 373 7.86 26.16 -25.51
N ARG A 374 8.03 27.28 -26.23
CA ARG A 374 8.59 27.30 -27.59
C ARG A 374 10.04 26.84 -27.61
N ALA A 375 10.87 27.36 -26.71
CA ALA A 375 12.31 27.06 -26.67
C ALA A 375 12.62 25.63 -26.20
N ASP A 376 11.99 25.17 -25.12
CA ASP A 376 12.31 23.88 -24.48
C ASP A 376 11.53 22.69 -25.10
N TYR A 377 10.34 22.92 -25.68
CA TYR A 377 9.47 21.84 -26.20
C TYR A 377 9.09 21.97 -27.68
N GLY A 378 9.48 23.06 -28.37
CA GLY A 378 9.15 23.27 -29.79
C GLY A 378 7.64 23.50 -30.07
N GLN A 379 6.86 23.84 -29.05
CA GLN A 379 5.40 24.00 -29.16
C GLN A 379 5.02 25.32 -29.84
N ASP A 380 3.98 25.32 -30.67
CA ASP A 380 3.34 26.55 -31.15
C ASP A 380 2.54 27.25 -30.03
N LYS A 381 1.89 28.39 -30.33
CA LYS A 381 1.20 29.19 -29.30
C LYS A 381 -0.02 28.45 -28.74
N GLU A 382 -0.76 27.79 -29.60
CA GLU A 382 -2.00 27.09 -29.33
C GLU A 382 -1.71 25.84 -28.48
N GLN A 383 -0.74 25.02 -28.90
CA GLN A 383 -0.25 23.84 -28.18
C GLN A 383 0.35 24.19 -26.81
N ALA A 384 1.16 25.25 -26.73
CA ALA A 384 1.75 25.68 -25.46
C ALA A 384 0.66 26.18 -24.49
N THR A 385 -0.31 26.95 -24.98
CA THR A 385 -1.43 27.46 -24.17
C THR A 385 -2.30 26.33 -23.62
N GLU A 386 -2.65 25.35 -24.46
CA GLU A 386 -3.43 24.20 -24.02
C GLU A 386 -2.65 23.29 -23.07
N SER A 387 -1.34 23.08 -23.33
CA SER A 387 -0.45 22.33 -22.43
C SER A 387 -0.36 22.97 -21.05
N MET A 388 -0.16 24.30 -20.98
CA MET A 388 -0.20 25.05 -19.73
C MET A 388 -1.52 24.85 -19.00
N ARG A 389 -2.65 25.04 -19.69
CA ARG A 389 -4.00 24.95 -19.12
C ARG A 389 -4.28 23.55 -18.55
N LEU A 390 -3.99 22.49 -19.31
CA LEU A 390 -4.22 21.11 -18.88
C LEU A 390 -3.32 20.72 -17.70
N GLN A 391 -2.03 21.05 -17.76
CA GLN A 391 -1.05 20.66 -16.74
C GLN A 391 -1.24 21.42 -15.42
N ASP A 392 -1.48 22.73 -15.46
CA ASP A 392 -1.75 23.52 -14.25
C ASP A 392 -3.09 23.13 -13.62
N ARG A 393 -4.11 22.84 -14.44
CA ARG A 393 -5.39 22.30 -13.97
C ARG A 393 -5.23 20.95 -13.26
N ALA A 394 -4.55 19.99 -13.89
CA ALA A 394 -4.35 18.66 -13.34
C ALA A 394 -3.58 18.68 -12.00
N ARG A 395 -2.59 19.59 -11.87
CA ARG A 395 -1.87 19.83 -10.60
C ARG A 395 -2.77 20.45 -9.54
N ALA A 396 -3.59 21.44 -9.90
CA ALA A 396 -4.52 22.08 -8.96
C ALA A 396 -5.62 21.12 -8.49
N GLU A 397 -6.13 20.25 -9.37
CA GLU A 397 -7.10 19.22 -9.02
C GLU A 397 -6.50 18.15 -8.10
N TYR A 398 -5.29 17.62 -8.40
CA TYR A 398 -4.54 16.74 -7.49
C TYR A 398 -4.35 17.36 -6.10
N TYR A 399 -3.92 18.62 -6.05
CA TYR A 399 -3.64 19.32 -4.79
C TYR A 399 -4.91 19.58 -3.97
N ARG A 400 -6.01 19.97 -4.63
CA ARG A 400 -7.31 20.15 -3.98
C ARG A 400 -7.88 18.84 -3.47
N GLN A 401 -7.77 17.77 -4.25
CA GLN A 401 -8.29 16.45 -3.88
C GLN A 401 -7.54 15.88 -2.68
N TYR A 402 -6.21 15.78 -2.73
CA TYR A 402 -5.45 15.15 -1.64
C TYR A 402 -5.21 16.07 -0.45
N PHE A 403 -5.05 17.38 -0.61
CA PHE A 403 -4.69 18.28 0.49
C PHE A 403 -5.83 19.22 0.94
N GLY A 404 -6.95 19.26 0.22
CA GLY A 404 -8.08 20.15 0.54
C GLY A 404 -7.76 21.65 0.38
N LYS A 405 -6.71 22.00 -0.39
CA LYS A 405 -6.18 23.36 -0.52
C LYS A 405 -6.06 23.83 -1.96
N ASP A 406 -5.89 25.14 -2.16
CA ASP A 406 -5.50 25.69 -3.45
C ASP A 406 -3.96 25.57 -3.63
N LEU A 407 -3.54 25.11 -4.81
CA LEU A 407 -2.14 25.02 -5.20
C LEU A 407 -1.46 26.40 -5.25
N MET A 408 -2.20 27.44 -5.63
CA MET A 408 -1.66 28.79 -5.85
C MET A 408 -1.81 29.72 -4.64
N ASP A 409 -2.36 29.23 -3.51
CA ASP A 409 -2.45 30.00 -2.27
C ASP A 409 -1.04 30.22 -1.66
N PRO A 410 -0.57 31.48 -1.54
CA PRO A 410 0.78 31.77 -1.05
C PRO A 410 0.99 31.36 0.41
N GLN A 411 -0.07 31.18 1.22
CA GLN A 411 0.05 30.73 2.61
C GLN A 411 0.59 29.29 2.74
N ASN A 412 0.66 28.53 1.65
CA ASN A 412 1.22 27.19 1.65
C ASN A 412 2.75 27.15 1.53
N TYR A 413 3.39 28.29 1.22
CA TYR A 413 4.82 28.37 0.87
C TYR A 413 5.57 29.40 1.71
N GLN A 414 6.89 29.24 1.86
CA GLN A 414 7.75 30.27 2.43
C GLN A 414 8.23 31.28 1.38
N LEU A 415 8.35 30.84 0.12
CA LEU A 415 8.77 31.67 -1.01
C LEU A 415 7.83 31.47 -2.19
N CYS A 416 7.29 32.56 -2.74
CA CYS A 416 6.60 32.59 -4.03
C CYS A 416 7.42 33.46 -4.97
N LEU A 417 7.99 32.91 -6.05
CA LEU A 417 8.92 33.60 -6.93
C LEU A 417 8.38 33.62 -8.37
N ASN A 418 8.27 34.83 -8.94
CA ASN A 418 8.03 35.00 -10.37
C ASN A 418 9.35 34.84 -11.14
N VAL A 419 9.50 33.71 -11.82
CA VAL A 419 10.72 33.36 -12.58
C VAL A 419 10.92 34.28 -13.79
N GLY A 420 9.85 34.72 -14.44
CA GLY A 420 9.94 35.65 -15.58
C GLY A 420 10.46 37.03 -15.19
N ALA A 421 9.95 37.58 -14.08
CA ALA A 421 10.38 38.88 -13.58
C ALA A 421 11.78 38.89 -12.94
N LEU A 422 12.17 37.80 -12.25
CA LEU A 422 13.44 37.72 -11.52
C LEU A 422 14.58 37.11 -12.33
N GLY A 423 14.27 36.20 -13.26
CA GLY A 423 15.22 35.36 -13.98
C GLY A 423 15.68 34.14 -13.16
N GLU A 424 15.97 33.02 -13.86
CA GLU A 424 16.34 31.73 -13.23
C GLU A 424 17.45 31.90 -12.18
N LYS A 425 18.55 32.58 -12.55
CA LYS A 425 19.74 32.77 -11.70
C LYS A 425 19.41 33.41 -10.34
N ARG A 426 18.68 34.53 -10.33
CA ARG A 426 18.33 35.24 -9.08
C ARG A 426 17.42 34.39 -8.19
N CYS A 427 16.47 33.67 -8.79
CA CYS A 427 15.63 32.73 -8.05
C CYS A 427 16.46 31.62 -7.38
N ARG A 428 17.47 31.05 -8.06
CA ARG A 428 18.38 30.06 -7.44
C ARG A 428 19.19 30.69 -6.30
N GLU A 429 19.73 31.89 -6.49
CA GLU A 429 20.49 32.62 -5.47
C GLU A 429 19.66 32.88 -4.20
N ILE A 430 18.41 33.31 -4.35
CA ILE A 430 17.47 33.54 -3.23
C ILE A 430 17.19 32.25 -2.46
N ILE A 431 16.85 31.16 -3.14
CA ILE A 431 16.54 29.88 -2.49
C ILE A 431 17.79 29.29 -1.81
N ALA A 432 18.95 29.37 -2.48
CA ALA A 432 20.23 28.91 -1.94
C ALA A 432 20.67 29.72 -0.71
N ALA A 433 20.41 31.03 -0.68
CA ALA A 433 20.67 31.86 0.50
C ALA A 433 19.81 31.45 1.69
N LEU A 434 18.50 31.24 1.48
CA LEU A 434 17.59 30.76 2.54
C LEU A 434 18.01 29.37 3.06
N TYR A 435 18.37 28.45 2.18
CA TYR A 435 18.87 27.12 2.54
C TYR A 435 20.15 27.20 3.39
N LYS A 436 21.12 28.02 3.00
CA LYS A 436 22.38 28.21 3.74
C LYS A 436 22.14 28.84 5.12
N ALA A 437 21.26 29.84 5.21
CA ALA A 437 20.89 30.46 6.48
C ALA A 437 20.21 29.47 7.43
N GLN A 438 19.25 28.67 6.94
CA GLN A 438 18.56 27.67 7.75
C GLN A 438 19.49 26.50 8.17
N ALA A 439 20.48 26.15 7.35
CA ALA A 439 21.51 25.18 7.70
C ALA A 439 22.51 25.68 8.77
N GLN A 440 22.70 27.00 8.89
CA GLN A 440 23.57 27.62 9.89
C GLN A 440 22.88 27.86 11.25
N ALA A 441 21.55 28.04 11.25
CA ALA A 441 20.77 28.42 12.44
C ALA A 441 20.34 27.24 13.35
N LEU A 442 20.65 25.99 12.98
CA LEU A 442 20.19 24.79 13.69
C LEU A 442 21.38 23.90 14.10
N PRO A 443 21.32 23.21 15.26
CA PRO A 443 22.36 22.26 15.64
C PRO A 443 22.50 21.15 14.61
N GLN A 444 23.73 20.79 14.27
CA GLN A 444 24.01 19.80 13.24
C GLN A 444 23.41 18.43 13.63
N SER A 445 22.62 17.83 12.73
CA SER A 445 22.24 16.41 12.83
C SER A 445 23.50 15.55 12.91
N PRO A 446 23.47 14.41 13.62
CA PRO A 446 24.68 13.72 14.02
C PRO A 446 25.52 13.31 12.81
N ALA A 447 26.71 13.89 12.70
CA ALA A 447 27.75 13.35 11.85
C ALA A 447 27.99 11.90 12.29
N LYS A 448 27.91 10.95 11.35
CA LYS A 448 28.38 9.59 11.61
C LYS A 448 29.86 9.69 11.93
N SER A 449 30.21 9.52 13.20
CA SER A 449 31.57 9.32 13.66
C SER A 449 32.09 7.98 13.11
N GLN A 450 32.59 8.00 11.88
CA GLN A 450 33.42 6.91 11.39
C GLN A 450 34.74 7.00 12.15
N SER A 451 34.98 6.05 13.04
CA SER A 451 36.30 5.86 13.63
C SER A 451 37.31 5.48 12.53
N PRO A 452 38.59 5.92 12.59
CA PRO A 452 39.54 5.73 11.50
C PRO A 452 40.06 4.29 11.29
N GLU A 453 39.36 3.25 11.77
CA GLU A 453 39.89 1.89 11.93
C GLU A 453 39.32 0.83 10.97
N GLN A 454 38.53 1.23 9.96
CA GLN A 454 38.08 0.32 8.88
C GLN A 454 38.52 0.79 7.49
N LEU A 455 39.70 1.43 7.42
CA LEU A 455 40.36 1.84 6.18
C LEU A 455 41.60 0.98 5.89
N ALA A 456 41.41 -0.35 5.95
CA ALA A 456 42.37 -1.35 5.47
C ALA A 456 41.61 -2.57 4.91
N VAL A 457 42.12 -3.15 3.81
CA VAL A 457 41.52 -4.30 3.06
C VAL A 457 40.15 -3.93 2.43
N VAL A 458 40.06 -3.44 1.19
CA VAL A 458 40.49 -4.11 -0.05
C VAL A 458 40.98 -3.06 -1.08
N GLN A 459 42.23 -3.20 -1.54
CA GLN A 459 42.66 -2.60 -2.81
C GLN A 459 42.52 -3.65 -3.94
N PRO A 460 42.06 -3.27 -5.14
CA PRO A 460 42.20 -4.10 -6.33
C PRO A 460 43.59 -3.89 -6.96
N ALA A 461 44.43 -4.92 -6.91
CA ALA A 461 45.53 -5.14 -7.84
C ALA A 461 45.18 -6.39 -8.67
N SER A 462 45.51 -6.52 -9.96
CA SER A 462 46.55 -5.85 -10.73
C SER A 462 46.15 -5.75 -12.22
N GLN A 463 46.63 -4.71 -12.90
CA GLN A 463 47.05 -4.80 -14.30
C GLN A 463 48.57 -4.53 -14.37
N ALA A 464 49.20 -5.07 -15.41
CA ALA A 464 50.61 -4.94 -15.81
C ALA A 464 51.64 -5.75 -15.00
N ALA A 465 52.07 -6.86 -15.60
CA ALA A 465 53.46 -7.29 -15.62
C ALA A 465 53.80 -7.71 -17.06
N GLU A 466 54.90 -7.21 -17.61
CA GLU A 466 55.34 -7.46 -18.98
C GLU A 466 56.63 -8.31 -18.98
N LYS A 467 56.84 -9.06 -20.08
CA LYS A 467 58.11 -9.67 -20.58
C LYS A 467 58.63 -11.01 -20.03
N THR A 468 59.11 -11.80 -21.03
CA THR A 468 60.14 -12.87 -21.01
C THR A 468 59.81 -14.15 -20.23
N THR A 469 59.97 -15.38 -20.74
CA THR A 469 60.71 -15.98 -21.90
C THR A 469 59.88 -17.17 -22.46
N ASP A 470 59.64 -17.33 -23.77
CA ASP A 470 60.47 -17.97 -24.83
C ASP A 470 60.02 -19.41 -25.17
N SER A 471 60.34 -19.87 -26.38
CA SER A 471 60.26 -21.24 -26.94
C SER A 471 58.92 -21.77 -27.53
N THR A 472 58.84 -21.62 -28.86
CA THR A 472 58.68 -22.70 -29.88
C THR A 472 57.33 -23.33 -30.29
N ILE A 473 57.28 -23.58 -31.62
CA ILE A 473 56.51 -24.57 -32.42
C ILE A 473 55.11 -24.15 -32.90
N ASP A 474 55.07 -23.81 -34.21
CA ASP A 474 54.22 -24.35 -35.30
C ASP A 474 52.71 -24.60 -35.11
N ALA A 475 51.86 -24.52 -36.14
CA ALA A 475 51.96 -23.92 -37.48
C ALA A 475 50.55 -24.02 -38.13
N SER A 476 50.28 -23.17 -39.14
CA SER A 476 49.15 -23.29 -40.08
C SER A 476 47.73 -23.17 -39.44
N ASN A 477 46.64 -22.93 -40.17
CA ASN A 477 46.45 -22.78 -41.62
C ASN A 477 45.24 -21.87 -41.94
N SER A 478 45.20 -21.37 -43.19
CA SER A 478 44.00 -21.03 -43.99
C SER A 478 42.81 -20.24 -43.40
N ALA A 479 42.59 -19.05 -43.96
CA ALA A 479 41.28 -18.40 -44.13
C ALA A 479 40.53 -19.02 -45.36
N PRO A 480 39.46 -18.42 -45.96
CA PRO A 480 38.22 -17.82 -45.44
C PRO A 480 36.91 -18.28 -46.18
N ALA A 481 35.75 -17.80 -45.69
CA ALA A 481 34.53 -17.36 -46.44
C ALA A 481 33.75 -18.24 -47.45
N SER A 482 32.42 -18.39 -47.23
CA SER A 482 31.27 -18.31 -48.18
C SER A 482 29.97 -18.69 -47.43
N LYS A 483 28.79 -18.05 -47.50
CA LYS A 483 27.87 -17.60 -48.58
C LYS A 483 26.93 -18.69 -49.13
N GLU A 484 25.62 -18.53 -48.86
CA GLU A 484 24.38 -19.04 -49.51
C GLU A 484 23.20 -18.62 -48.55
N GLN A 485 22.03 -18.03 -48.88
CA GLN A 485 21.18 -17.93 -50.10
C GLN A 485 20.83 -19.31 -50.68
N GLU A 486 19.59 -19.77 -50.89
CA GLU A 486 18.26 -19.13 -50.94
C GLU A 486 17.19 -20.18 -50.48
N GLU A 487 15.86 -20.03 -50.56
CA GLU A 487 14.97 -19.15 -51.33
C GLU A 487 13.68 -18.83 -50.49
N SER A 488 12.53 -18.57 -51.14
CA SER A 488 11.24 -18.18 -50.55
C SER A 488 10.16 -19.27 -50.61
N THR A 489 9.01 -19.03 -49.97
CA THR A 489 7.72 -19.19 -50.67
C THR A 489 6.67 -18.26 -50.09
N ASN A 490 5.95 -17.59 -50.99
CA ASN A 490 4.95 -16.57 -50.70
C ASN A 490 3.69 -16.94 -51.49
N VAL A 491 2.52 -16.98 -50.86
CA VAL A 491 1.23 -17.09 -51.55
C VAL A 491 0.28 -16.08 -50.93
N ALA A 492 -0.30 -15.24 -51.78
CA ALA A 492 -1.13 -14.13 -51.40
C ALA A 492 -2.53 -14.21 -52.01
N ALA A 493 -3.44 -13.47 -51.36
CA ALA A 493 -4.51 -12.69 -51.96
C ALA A 493 -5.88 -13.32 -52.30
N SER A 494 -6.85 -12.38 -52.34
CA SER A 494 -8.20 -12.44 -52.91
C SER A 494 -9.33 -12.99 -52.02
N SER A 495 -10.50 -12.35 -51.88
CA SER A 495 -10.95 -10.95 -52.10
C SER A 495 -12.43 -10.80 -51.73
N ALA A 496 -12.86 -9.58 -51.33
CA ALA A 496 -14.27 -9.11 -51.32
C ALA A 496 -15.27 -9.87 -50.40
N SER A 497 -16.43 -9.36 -50.02
CA SER A 497 -17.14 -8.12 -50.41
C SER A 497 -17.87 -7.44 -49.23
N ALA A 498 -18.31 -6.21 -49.46
CA ALA A 498 -19.13 -5.40 -48.57
C ALA A 498 -20.45 -6.06 -48.12
N ASP A 499 -20.98 -5.60 -46.97
CA ASP A 499 -22.30 -4.97 -46.94
C ASP A 499 -22.48 -4.06 -45.71
N ALA A 500 -23.39 -3.08 -45.81
CA ALA A 500 -23.59 -2.03 -44.81
C ALA A 500 -25.08 -1.80 -44.52
N VAL A 501 -25.48 -1.80 -43.24
CA VAL A 501 -26.74 -1.19 -42.75
C VAL A 501 -26.46 -0.52 -41.39
N SER A 502 -27.17 0.58 -41.13
CA SER A 502 -26.94 1.55 -40.04
C SER A 502 -27.85 1.28 -38.80
N PRO A 503 -27.83 2.12 -37.74
CA PRO A 503 -28.27 1.72 -36.39
C PRO A 503 -29.75 2.00 -36.10
N THR A 504 -30.23 1.47 -34.97
CA THR A 504 -31.48 1.89 -34.34
C THR A 504 -31.21 2.42 -32.93
N GLU A 505 -31.56 3.69 -32.71
CA GLU A 505 -31.74 4.23 -31.36
C GLU A 505 -32.95 3.58 -30.68
N HIS A 506 -32.94 3.49 -29.35
CA HIS A 506 -34.19 3.64 -28.60
C HIS A 506 -33.94 4.33 -27.25
N LYS A 507 -34.55 5.50 -27.10
CA LYS A 507 -34.81 6.10 -25.78
C LYS A 507 -35.96 5.35 -25.12
N LEU A 508 -35.82 5.10 -23.82
CA LEU A 508 -36.81 5.41 -22.79
C LEU A 508 -36.10 5.55 -21.44
#